data_AF-A0A7C4F9W3-F1
#
_entry.id   AF-A0A7C4F9W3-F1
#
_cell.length_a   1.000
_cell.length_b   1.000
_cell.length_c   1.000
_cell.angle_alpha   90.00
_cell.angle_beta   90.00
_cell.angle_gamma   90.00
#
_symmetry.space_group_name_H-M   'P 1'
#
loop_
_entity.id
_entity.type
_entity.pdbx_description
1 polymer ?
#
loop_
_entity_poly.entity_id
_entity_poly.type
_entity_poly.pdbx_seq_one_letter_code
_entity_poly.pdbx_strand_id
1 'polypeptide(L)'
;MKSFLRACLLNGFSLFVVAGFYPGLIIPASLFELLWAGLIFTLINYLVKPIIKLLLLPVNLITLGLFGWIANVFVLIITSKVYPQLTIVSFISPQISWAGFVIPELHISLLPSFVLASFFISLVYNLFNQLLTES
;
A
#
# COMPACT_ATOMS: atom_id res chain seq x y z
N MET A 1 -18.26 14.35 -3.82
CA MET A 1 -17.62 14.62 -2.50
C MET A 1 -17.65 13.41 -1.56
N LYS A 2 -18.79 12.73 -1.37
CA LYS A 2 -18.89 11.52 -0.49
C LYS A 2 -17.89 10.41 -0.84
N SER A 3 -17.62 10.20 -2.13
CA SER A 3 -16.67 9.19 -2.63
C SER A 3 -15.21 9.48 -2.24
N PHE A 4 -14.76 10.75 -2.30
CA PHE A 4 -13.39 11.12 -1.94
C PHE A 4 -13.15 11.01 -0.44
N LEU A 5 -14.10 11.48 0.39
CA LEU A 5 -13.98 11.39 1.84
C LEU A 5 -13.93 9.92 2.30
N ARG A 6 -14.79 9.08 1.70
CA ARG A 6 -14.77 7.63 1.92
C ARG A 6 -13.44 7.01 1.48
N ALA A 7 -12.92 7.38 0.31
CA ALA A 7 -11.61 6.90 -0.15
C ALA A 7 -10.49 7.33 0.80
N CYS A 8 -10.51 8.56 1.31
CA CYS A 8 -9.54 9.06 2.29
C CYS A 8 -9.55 8.23 3.58
N LEU A 9 -10.73 7.99 4.13
CA LEU A 9 -10.89 7.17 5.34
C LEU A 9 -10.46 5.72 5.09
N LEU A 10 -10.85 5.12 3.96
CA LEU A 10 -10.47 3.75 3.62
C LEU A 10 -8.97 3.60 3.39
N ASN A 11 -8.33 4.53 2.68
CA ASN A 11 -6.89 4.49 2.45
C ASN A 11 -6.12 4.71 3.76
N GLY A 12 -6.51 5.70 4.57
CA GLY A 12 -5.90 5.94 5.88
C GLY A 12 -6.04 4.73 6.81
N PHE A 13 -7.23 4.11 6.84
CA PHE A 13 -7.47 2.90 7.61
C PHE A 13 -6.67 1.70 7.08
N SER A 14 -6.54 1.57 5.76
CA SER A 14 -5.73 0.51 5.15
C SER A 14 -4.25 0.65 5.52
N LEU A 15 -3.72 1.88 5.51
CA LEU A 15 -2.35 2.16 5.97
C LEU A 15 -2.17 1.79 7.44
N PHE A 16 -3.13 2.13 8.29
CA PHE A 16 -3.11 1.79 9.71
C PHE A 16 -3.09 0.28 9.95
N VAL A 17 -4.02 -0.44 9.31
CA VAL A 17 -4.14 -1.90 9.45
C VAL A 17 -2.87 -2.59 8.95
N VAL A 18 -2.33 -2.17 7.80
CA VAL A 18 -1.10 -2.76 7.25
C VAL A 18 0.10 -2.48 8.15
N ALA A 19 0.26 -1.27 8.66
CA ALA A 19 1.35 -0.95 9.57
C ALA A 19 1.33 -1.78 10.87
N GLY A 20 0.14 -2.28 11.28
CA GLY A 20 0.00 -3.13 12.46
C GLY A 20 0.64 -4.52 12.33
N PHE A 21 0.73 -5.08 11.12
CA PHE A 21 1.30 -6.43 10.89
C PHE A 21 2.50 -6.46 9.95
N TYR A 22 2.70 -5.42 9.13
CA TYR A 22 3.79 -5.35 8.18
C TYR A 22 4.89 -4.39 8.67
N PRO A 23 6.02 -4.92 9.17
CA PRO A 23 7.07 -4.10 9.79
C PRO A 23 7.81 -3.19 8.81
N GLY A 24 7.70 -3.43 7.49
CA GLY A 24 8.31 -2.59 6.47
C GLY A 24 7.59 -1.26 6.23
N LEU A 25 6.41 -1.03 6.82
CA LEU A 25 5.64 0.22 6.70
C LEU A 25 5.66 0.96 8.04
N ILE A 26 6.29 2.13 8.06
CA ILE A 26 6.32 3.00 9.23
C ILE A 26 5.32 4.14 9.00
N ILE A 27 4.39 4.28 9.93
CA ILE A 27 3.40 5.36 9.95
C ILE A 27 3.64 6.29 11.15
N PRO A 28 3.17 7.54 11.09
CA PRO A 28 3.21 8.43 12.24
C PRO A 28 2.39 7.89 13.42
N ALA A 29 2.84 8.19 14.64
CA ALA A 29 2.19 7.74 15.87
C ALA A 29 0.92 8.54 16.19
N SER A 30 0.80 9.77 15.70
CA SER A 30 -0.36 10.61 15.98
C SER A 30 -1.51 10.33 15.02
N LEU A 31 -2.73 10.26 15.57
CA LEU A 31 -3.94 10.06 14.77
C LEU A 31 -4.14 11.16 13.72
N PHE A 32 -3.75 12.40 14.05
CA PHE A 32 -3.86 13.54 13.15
C PHE A 32 -2.93 13.41 11.93
N GLU A 33 -1.66 13.04 12.15
CA GLU A 33 -0.71 12.79 11.06
C GLU A 33 -1.10 11.57 10.22
N LEU A 34 -1.71 10.54 10.84
CA LEU A 34 -2.25 9.40 10.10
C LEU A 34 -3.40 9.80 9.16
N LEU A 35 -4.30 10.68 9.61
CA LEU A 35 -5.35 11.23 8.75
C LEU A 35 -4.76 12.05 7.59
N TRP A 36 -3.72 12.85 7.85
CA TRP A 36 -2.98 13.55 6.79
C TRP A 36 -2.31 12.59 5.82
N ALA A 37 -1.70 11.51 6.31
CA ALA A 37 -1.10 10.49 5.47
C ALA A 37 -2.13 9.85 4.54
N GLY A 38 -3.31 9.49 5.07
CA GLY A 38 -4.43 8.98 4.27
C GLY A 38 -4.93 9.98 3.22
N LEU A 39 -4.99 11.26 3.56
CA LEU A 39 -5.39 12.34 2.64
C LEU A 39 -4.36 12.49 1.51
N ILE A 40 -3.08 12.62 1.85
CA ILE A 40 -1.99 12.76 0.88
C ILE A 40 -1.93 11.53 -0.03
N PHE A 41 -1.98 10.32 0.55
CA PHE A 41 -1.99 9.08 -0.22
C PHE A 41 -3.16 9.05 -1.20
N THR A 42 -4.36 9.42 -0.75
CA THR A 42 -5.56 9.47 -1.61
C THR A 42 -5.40 10.51 -2.72
N LEU A 43 -4.90 11.71 -2.40
CA LEU A 43 -4.67 12.77 -3.38
C LEU A 43 -3.69 12.30 -4.48
N ILE A 44 -2.56 11.70 -4.08
CA ILE A 44 -1.57 11.15 -5.00
C ILE A 44 -2.19 10.00 -5.80
N ASN A 45 -3.00 9.14 -5.18
CA ASN A 45 -3.71 8.06 -5.88
C ASN A 45 -4.60 8.61 -7.00
N TYR A 46 -5.35 9.68 -6.75
CA TYR A 46 -6.22 10.29 -7.77
C TYR A 46 -5.44 10.98 -8.89
N LEU A 47 -4.31 11.63 -8.59
CA LEU A 47 -3.53 12.38 -9.57
C LEU A 47 -2.57 11.50 -10.39
N VAL A 48 -1.83 10.64 -9.70
CA VAL A 48 -0.69 9.91 -10.28
C VAL A 48 -1.12 8.58 -10.89
N LYS A 49 -2.00 7.82 -10.23
CA LYS A 49 -2.46 6.52 -10.73
C LYS A 49 -3.01 6.55 -12.16
N PRO A 50 -3.85 7.52 -12.60
CA PRO A 50 -4.33 7.55 -13.98
C PRO A 50 -3.20 7.76 -14.99
N ILE A 51 -2.24 8.63 -14.68
CA ILE A 51 -1.08 8.88 -15.55
C ILE A 51 -0.25 7.61 -15.70
N ILE A 52 0.05 6.94 -14.59
CA ILE A 52 0.85 5.70 -14.61
C ILE A 52 0.10 4.57 -15.31
N LYS A 53 -1.20 4.42 -15.06
CA LYS A 53 -2.01 3.40 -15.76
C LYS A 53 -2.08 3.65 -17.27
N LEU A 54 -2.11 4.90 -17.70
CA LEU A 54 -2.07 5.25 -19.11
C LEU A 54 -0.74 4.84 -19.76
N LEU A 55 0.37 5.10 -19.09
CA LEU A 55 1.71 4.71 -19.54
C LEU A 55 1.92 3.18 -19.54
N LEU A 56 1.38 2.50 -18.52
CA LEU A 56 1.49 1.04 -18.38
C LEU A 56 0.44 0.29 -19.19
N LEU A 57 -0.52 0.97 -19.85
CA LEU A 57 -1.62 0.35 -20.59
C LEU A 57 -1.18 -0.74 -21.58
N PRO A 58 -0.19 -0.52 -22.48
CA PRO A 58 0.22 -1.56 -23.44
C PRO A 58 0.79 -2.80 -22.74
N VAL A 59 1.63 -2.60 -21.73
CA VAL A 59 2.22 -3.69 -20.93
C VAL A 59 1.13 -4.41 -20.12
N ASN A 60 0.18 -3.66 -19.60
CA ASN A 60 -0.93 -4.20 -18.82
C ASN A 60 -1.83 -5.11 -19.65
N LEU A 61 -2.04 -4.79 -20.94
CA LEU A 61 -2.77 -5.65 -21.87
C LEU A 61 -2.03 -6.97 -22.14
N ILE A 62 -0.71 -6.90 -22.34
CA ILE A 62 0.13 -8.09 -22.56
C ILE A 62 0.18 -8.98 -21.31
N THR A 63 0.20 -8.37 -20.13
CA THR A 63 0.31 -9.06 -18.83
C THR A 63 -1.03 -9.39 -18.18
N LEU A 64 -2.13 -9.33 -18.94
CA LEU A 64 -3.50 -9.65 -18.50
C LEU A 64 -3.94 -8.89 -17.23
N GLY A 65 -3.47 -7.65 -17.04
CA GLY A 65 -3.84 -6.85 -15.87
C GLY A 65 -2.86 -6.92 -14.70
N LEU A 66 -1.88 -7.83 -14.71
CA LEU A 66 -0.96 -8.03 -13.59
C LEU A 66 -0.12 -6.78 -13.30
N PHE A 67 0.39 -6.12 -14.35
CA PHE A 67 1.18 -4.90 -14.20
C PHE A 67 0.36 -3.69 -13.75
N GLY A 68 -0.97 -3.74 -13.81
CA GLY A 68 -1.84 -2.66 -13.38
C GLY A 68 -1.71 -2.36 -11.88
N TRP A 69 -1.29 -3.35 -11.10
CA TRP A 69 -1.01 -3.20 -9.68
C TRP A 69 0.27 -2.39 -9.40
N ILE A 70 1.26 -2.40 -10.30
CA ILE A 70 2.50 -1.62 -10.17
C ILE A 70 2.22 -0.12 -10.04
N ALA A 71 1.11 0.36 -10.59
CA ALA A 71 0.68 1.74 -10.37
C ALA A 71 0.51 2.09 -8.87
N ASN A 72 0.04 1.15 -8.04
CA ASN A 72 -0.07 1.36 -6.59
C ASN A 72 1.31 1.42 -5.93
N VAL A 73 2.28 0.64 -6.40
CA VAL A 73 3.68 0.70 -5.94
C VAL A 73 4.25 2.10 -6.16
N PHE A 74 4.07 2.65 -7.36
CA PHE A 74 4.54 4.00 -7.67
C PHE A 74 3.85 5.09 -6.86
N VAL A 75 2.53 4.98 -6.66
CA VAL A 75 1.78 5.91 -5.79
C VAL A 75 2.37 5.90 -4.37
N LEU A 76 2.70 4.72 -3.85
CA LEU A 76 3.29 4.57 -2.52
C LEU A 76 4.71 5.15 -2.45
N ILE A 77 5.55 4.91 -3.46
CA ILE A 77 6.90 5.51 -3.57
C ILE A 77 6.83 7.04 -3.62
N ILE A 78 5.88 7.59 -4.38
CA ILE A 78 5.72 9.05 -4.48
C ILE A 78 5.19 9.60 -3.16
N THR A 79 4.24 8.91 -2.53
CA THR A 79 3.71 9.30 -1.22
C THR A 79 4.79 9.33 -0.16
N SER A 80 5.67 8.32 -0.10
CA SER A 80 6.75 8.29 0.89
C SER A 80 7.79 9.41 0.67
N LYS A 81 7.93 9.91 -0.56
CA LYS A 81 8.77 11.08 -0.86
C LYS A 81 8.10 12.41 -0.49
N VAL A 82 6.79 12.51 -0.71
CA VAL A 82 6.01 13.73 -0.42
C VAL A 82 5.75 13.87 1.08
N TYR A 83 5.56 12.75 1.78
CA TYR A 83 5.26 12.72 3.22
C TYR A 83 6.24 11.81 3.96
N PRO A 84 7.40 12.34 4.41
CA PRO A 84 8.47 11.54 5.01
C PRO A 84 8.08 10.78 6.28
N GLN A 85 6.99 11.18 6.95
CA GLN A 85 6.49 10.47 8.13
C GLN A 85 5.82 9.12 7.78
N LEU A 86 5.40 8.92 6.52
CA LEU A 86 4.98 7.63 5.99
C LEU A 86 6.14 7.08 5.16
N THR A 87 6.93 6.18 5.74
CA THR A 87 8.13 5.66 5.09
C THR A 87 8.10 4.14 5.00
N ILE A 88 8.79 3.63 3.99
CA ILE A 88 8.96 2.20 3.78
C ILE A 88 10.43 1.88 3.92
N VAL A 89 10.72 0.85 4.72
CA VAL A 89 12.07 0.44 5.06
C VAL A 89 12.31 -1.02 4.65
N SER A 90 13.57 -1.35 4.45
CA SER A 90 14.01 -2.74 4.42
C SER A 90 13.88 -3.35 5.81
N PHE A 91 13.46 -4.60 5.90
CA PHE A 91 13.34 -5.31 7.16
C PHE A 91 13.75 -6.77 7.01
N ILE A 92 14.05 -7.41 8.13
CA ILE A 92 14.36 -8.82 8.19
C ILE A 92 13.13 -9.52 8.75
N SER A 93 12.56 -10.45 7.97
CA SER A 93 11.45 -11.27 8.44
C SER A 93 11.97 -12.23 9.51
N PRO A 94 11.26 -12.40 10.65
CA PRO A 94 11.63 -13.40 11.63
C PRO A 94 11.56 -14.80 11.03
N GLN A 95 12.43 -15.67 11.51
CA GLN A 95 12.37 -17.10 11.19
C GLN A 95 11.09 -17.70 11.79
N ILE A 96 10.33 -18.44 10.99
CA ILE A 96 9.10 -19.10 11.42
C ILE A 96 9.26 -20.60 11.19
N SER A 97 9.10 -21.40 12.25
CA SER A 97 9.03 -22.86 12.15
C SER A 97 7.63 -23.35 12.52
N TRP A 98 7.02 -24.13 11.64
CA TRP A 98 5.71 -24.72 11.88
C TRP A 98 5.65 -26.15 11.31
N ALA A 99 5.23 -27.11 12.15
CA ALA A 99 5.02 -28.51 11.76
C ALA A 99 6.21 -29.17 11.00
N GLY A 100 7.45 -28.79 11.33
CA GLY A 100 8.66 -29.29 10.66
C GLY A 100 9.08 -28.52 9.40
N PHE A 101 8.26 -27.58 8.94
CA PHE A 101 8.63 -26.62 7.90
C PHE A 101 9.31 -25.39 8.53
N VAL A 102 10.51 -25.05 8.04
CA VAL A 102 11.27 -23.89 8.51
C VAL A 102 11.33 -22.86 7.40
N ILE A 103 10.70 -21.71 7.64
CA ILE A 103 10.84 -20.52 6.81
C ILE A 103 12.06 -19.76 7.34
N PRO A 104 13.18 -19.70 6.57
CA PRO A 104 14.38 -19.00 7.02
C PRO A 104 14.12 -17.50 7.15
N GLU A 105 15.00 -16.80 7.86
CA GLU A 105 15.00 -15.35 7.88
C GLU A 105 15.19 -14.79 6.46
N LEU A 106 14.31 -13.87 6.07
CA LEU A 106 14.34 -13.27 4.73
C LEU A 106 14.71 -11.80 4.87
N HIS A 107 15.78 -11.42 4.16
CA HIS A 107 16.20 -10.03 4.06
C HIS A 107 15.38 -9.36 2.95
N ILE A 108 14.36 -8.61 3.34
CA ILE A 108 13.52 -7.87 2.40
C ILE A 108 14.18 -6.52 2.16
N SER A 109 14.74 -6.35 0.97
CA SER A 109 15.31 -5.06 0.54
C SER A 109 14.21 -4.03 0.27
N LEU A 110 14.61 -2.77 0.07
CA LEU A 110 13.69 -1.64 -0.04
C LEU A 110 12.64 -1.82 -1.15
N LEU A 111 13.05 -2.25 -2.35
CA LEU A 111 12.15 -2.34 -3.50
C LEU A 111 11.07 -3.43 -3.31
N PRO A 112 11.42 -4.69 -2.95
CA PRO A 112 10.43 -5.69 -2.53
C PRO A 112 9.55 -5.22 -1.37
N SER A 113 10.06 -4.39 -0.47
CA SER A 113 9.27 -3.85 0.63
C SER A 113 8.14 -2.94 0.14
N PHE A 114 8.40 -2.05 -0.82
CA PHE A 114 7.35 -1.22 -1.45
C PHE A 114 6.30 -2.07 -2.18
N VAL A 115 6.77 -3.11 -2.87
CA VAL A 115 5.94 -4.08 -3.58
C VAL A 115 5.01 -4.77 -2.58
N LEU A 116 5.53 -5.43 -1.55
CA LEU A 116 4.72 -6.10 -0.53
C LEU A 116 3.79 -5.15 0.23
N ALA A 117 4.26 -3.98 0.64
CA ALA A 117 3.42 -2.99 1.32
C ALA A 117 2.24 -2.58 0.45
N SER A 118 2.47 -2.25 -0.83
CA SER A 118 1.38 -1.86 -1.74
C SER A 118 0.41 -3.01 -2.02
N PHE A 119 0.85 -4.26 -1.90
CA PHE A 119 0.02 -5.45 -2.08
C PHE A 119 -0.94 -5.55 -0.90
N PHE A 120 -0.39 -5.52 0.32
CA PHE A 120 -1.18 -5.55 1.54
C PHE A 120 -2.12 -4.36 1.64
N ILE A 121 -1.67 -3.14 1.33
CA ILE A 121 -2.53 -1.94 1.32
C ILE A 121 -3.67 -2.11 0.32
N SER A 122 -3.39 -2.60 -0.89
CA SER A 122 -4.42 -2.81 -1.91
C SER A 122 -5.41 -3.89 -1.51
N LEU A 123 -4.92 -5.00 -0.93
CA LEU A 123 -5.74 -6.10 -0.46
C LEU A 123 -6.67 -5.65 0.66
N VAL A 124 -6.12 -5.00 1.68
CA VAL A 124 -6.88 -4.44 2.81
C VAL A 124 -7.91 -3.42 2.32
N TYR A 125 -7.51 -2.49 1.46
CA TYR A 125 -8.43 -1.49 0.88
C TYR A 125 -9.59 -2.15 0.13
N ASN A 126 -9.30 -3.12 -0.74
CA ASN A 126 -10.33 -3.78 -1.56
C ASN A 126 -11.30 -4.57 -0.68
N LEU A 127 -10.81 -5.29 0.32
CA LEU A 127 -11.63 -6.04 1.26
C LEU A 127 -12.58 -5.10 2.03
N PHE A 128 -12.05 -4.02 2.61
CA PHE A 128 -12.90 -3.06 3.33
C PHE A 128 -13.88 -2.32 2.42
N ASN A 129 -13.44 -1.97 1.21
CA ASN A 129 -14.33 -1.31 0.26
C ASN A 129 -15.49 -2.22 -0.17
N GLN A 130 -15.23 -3.52 -0.37
CA GLN A 130 -16.28 -4.49 -0.70
C GLN A 130 -17.29 -4.64 0.45
N LEU A 131 -16.81 -4.82 1.68
CA LEU A 131 -17.66 -4.94 2.88
C LEU A 131 -18.60 -3.72 3.07
N LEU A 132 -18.12 -2.52 2.78
CA LEU A 132 -18.91 -1.27 2.91
C LEU A 132 -19.81 -0.98 1.70
N THR A 133 -19.71 -1.74 0.62
CA THR A 133 -20.55 -1.53 -0.59
C THR A 133 -21.63 -2.60 -0.70
N GLU A 134 -21.45 -3.76 -0.09
CA GLU A 134 -22.44 -4.84 -0.02
C GLU A 134 -23.50 -4.65 1.09
N SER A 135 -23.42 -3.55 1.87
CA SER A 135 -24.43 -3.12 2.87
C SER A 135 -25.32 -2.00 2.34
#